data_AF-A0A510UVP7-F1
#
_entry.id   AF-A0A510UVP7-F1
#
_cell.length_a   1.000
_cell.length_b   1.000
_cell.length_c   1.000
_cell.angle_alpha   90.00
_cell.angle_beta   90.00
_cell.angle_gamma   90.00
#
_symmetry.space_group_name_H-M   'P 1'
#
loop_
_entity.id
_entity.type
_entity.pdbx_description
1 polymer ?
#
loop_
_entity_poly.entity_id
_entity_poly.type
_entity_poly.pdbx_seq_one_letter_code
_entity_poly.pdbx_strand_id
1 'polypeptide(L)'
;MTHPDPLATGRLPAAFLTPGSSSFVDFLASYAPGLLPGNRPVVGAEPVAAPHGTTIVAVVCAGGLVMAGDRRATMGSMIASREIEKVFPADDYSAIGIAGTAGLAVELVRLFQLELEHYEKIEGSLLSLDGKANRLATMIRGNLGLALQGLAVVPLFGGFDLDRGVGRIFSYDVTGGRYEEHEHHAVGSGSVFARGSLKKLWRRGLTPDEAVRVALEALVDAADDDSATGGPDTTRRIWPVVATVTRSGYLRVPDETLEQVVETVVAERRAQHGHARGGEHA
;
A
#
# COMPACT_ATOMS: atom_id res chain seq x y z
N MET A 1 -4.11 -38.40 -13.53
CA MET A 1 -2.81 -38.89 -13.02
C MET A 1 -2.39 -37.97 -11.90
N THR A 2 -2.46 -38.44 -10.67
CA THR A 2 -2.08 -37.73 -9.44
C THR A 2 -0.57 -37.54 -9.42
N HIS A 3 -0.10 -36.29 -9.38
CA HIS A 3 1.31 -36.01 -9.10
C HIS A 3 1.62 -36.53 -7.68
N PRO A 4 2.68 -37.34 -7.48
CA PRO A 4 3.07 -37.80 -6.15
C PRO A 4 3.40 -36.59 -5.28
N ASP A 5 2.89 -36.60 -4.04
CA ASP A 5 3.15 -35.54 -3.06
C ASP A 5 4.65 -35.45 -2.77
N PRO A 6 5.35 -34.39 -3.19
CA PRO A 6 6.79 -34.27 -3.03
C PRO A 6 7.20 -34.16 -1.55
N LEU A 7 6.27 -33.87 -0.64
CA LEU A 7 6.54 -33.78 0.80
C LEU A 7 6.59 -35.15 1.49
N ALA A 8 6.17 -36.24 0.82
CA ALA A 8 6.12 -37.58 1.41
C ALA A 8 7.51 -38.16 1.76
N THR A 9 8.60 -37.55 1.29
CA THR A 9 9.97 -38.05 1.49
C THR A 9 10.82 -37.22 2.46
N GLY A 10 10.32 -36.09 2.95
CA GLY A 10 11.08 -35.16 3.80
C GLY A 10 12.30 -34.52 3.12
N ARG A 11 12.52 -34.78 1.82
CA ARG A 11 13.57 -34.19 1.01
C ARG A 11 13.03 -32.96 0.28
N LEU A 12 13.84 -31.91 0.23
CA LEU A 12 13.51 -30.75 -0.59
C LEU A 12 13.42 -31.18 -2.06
N PRO A 13 12.37 -30.77 -2.81
CA PRO A 13 12.27 -31.05 -4.23
C PRO A 13 13.50 -30.55 -5.00
N ALA A 14 13.89 -31.25 -6.09
CA ALA A 14 15.08 -30.93 -6.87
C ALA A 14 15.12 -29.47 -7.39
N ALA A 15 13.95 -28.86 -7.60
CA ALA A 15 13.83 -27.45 -7.95
C ALA A 15 14.55 -26.54 -6.94
N PHE A 16 14.44 -26.82 -5.63
CA PHE A 16 15.06 -26.03 -4.55
C PHE A 16 16.57 -26.27 -4.39
N LEU A 17 17.12 -27.27 -5.08
CA LEU A 17 18.55 -27.63 -5.03
C LEU A 17 19.31 -27.20 -6.28
N THR A 18 18.62 -26.68 -7.29
CA THR A 18 19.23 -26.22 -8.54
C THR A 18 19.70 -24.76 -8.34
N PRO A 19 20.98 -24.43 -8.60
CA PRO A 19 21.41 -23.04 -8.66
C PRO A 19 20.57 -22.29 -9.70
N GLY A 20 19.82 -21.29 -9.24
CA GLY A 20 18.83 -20.58 -10.06
C GLY A 20 18.92 -19.07 -9.86
N SER A 21 17.99 -18.34 -10.48
CA SER A 21 17.80 -16.90 -10.27
C SER A 21 17.56 -16.60 -8.78
N SER A 22 18.10 -15.50 -8.25
CA SER A 22 17.75 -14.96 -6.92
C SER A 22 16.37 -14.28 -6.89
N SER A 23 15.53 -14.54 -7.89
CA SER A 23 14.13 -14.15 -7.96
C SER A 23 13.22 -15.35 -7.72
N PHE A 24 12.38 -15.23 -6.70
CA PHE A 24 11.33 -16.20 -6.41
C PHE A 24 10.24 -16.21 -7.50
N VAL A 25 9.96 -15.06 -8.12
CA VAL A 25 9.03 -14.98 -9.27
C VAL A 25 9.57 -15.77 -10.46
N ASP A 26 10.85 -15.63 -10.81
CA ASP A 26 11.46 -16.41 -11.90
C ASP A 26 11.45 -17.92 -11.59
N PHE A 27 11.69 -18.28 -10.32
CA PHE A 27 11.58 -19.64 -9.84
C PHE A 27 10.15 -20.20 -10.02
N LEU A 28 9.13 -19.47 -9.57
CA LEU A 28 7.74 -19.87 -9.76
C LEU A 28 7.36 -19.97 -11.25
N ALA A 29 7.81 -19.03 -12.07
CA ALA A 29 7.56 -19.06 -13.51
C ALA A 29 8.11 -20.34 -14.17
N SER A 30 9.25 -20.83 -13.69
CA SER A 30 9.94 -22.00 -14.23
C SER A 30 9.37 -23.33 -13.72
N TYR A 31 8.97 -23.41 -12.45
CA TYR A 31 8.64 -24.67 -11.79
C TYR A 31 7.16 -24.83 -11.40
N ALA A 32 6.43 -23.73 -11.19
CA ALA A 32 5.03 -23.74 -10.77
C ALA A 32 4.25 -22.53 -11.32
N PRO A 33 4.16 -22.35 -12.66
CA PRO A 33 3.63 -21.13 -13.27
C PRO A 33 2.17 -20.84 -12.91
N GLY A 34 1.38 -21.85 -12.54
CA GLY A 34 -0.01 -21.68 -12.10
C GLY A 34 -0.19 -21.01 -10.73
N LEU A 35 0.90 -20.82 -9.96
CA LEU A 35 0.89 -20.05 -8.71
C LEU A 35 1.11 -18.55 -8.94
N LEU A 36 1.50 -18.13 -10.14
CA LEU A 36 1.63 -16.71 -10.47
C LEU A 36 0.24 -16.10 -10.67
N PRO A 37 -0.07 -14.94 -10.06
CA PRO A 37 -1.39 -14.31 -10.15
C PRO A 37 -1.84 -14.10 -11.60
N GLY A 38 -0.97 -13.57 -12.46
CA GLY A 38 -1.26 -13.29 -13.87
C GLY A 38 -1.55 -14.51 -14.74
N ASN A 39 -1.22 -15.72 -14.29
CA ASN A 39 -1.41 -16.95 -15.07
C ASN A 39 -2.72 -17.70 -14.73
N ARG A 40 -3.50 -17.23 -13.76
CA ARG A 40 -4.77 -17.87 -13.40
C ARG A 40 -5.85 -17.52 -14.43
N PRO A 41 -6.53 -18.53 -15.01
CA PRO A 41 -7.65 -18.27 -15.91
C PRO A 41 -8.79 -17.59 -15.15
N VAL A 42 -9.21 -16.43 -15.63
CA VAL A 42 -10.41 -15.75 -15.13
C VAL A 42 -11.62 -16.43 -15.76
N VAL A 43 -12.46 -17.05 -14.93
CA VAL A 43 -13.64 -17.77 -15.39
C VAL A 43 -14.85 -16.81 -15.35
N GLY A 44 -15.32 -16.39 -16.53
CA GLY A 44 -16.53 -15.59 -16.69
C GLY A 44 -16.31 -14.29 -17.48
N ALA A 45 -17.30 -13.91 -18.30
CA ALA A 45 -17.29 -12.68 -19.11
C ALA A 45 -17.93 -11.47 -18.41
N GLU A 46 -18.45 -11.66 -17.19
CA GLU A 46 -19.06 -10.61 -16.38
C GLU A 46 -17.99 -9.89 -15.54
N PRO A 47 -18.11 -8.56 -15.33
CA PRO A 47 -17.25 -7.85 -14.38
C PRO A 47 -17.35 -8.53 -13.01
N VAL A 48 -16.24 -9.08 -12.52
CA VAL A 48 -16.20 -9.68 -11.18
C VAL A 48 -16.43 -8.56 -10.18
N ALA A 49 -17.57 -8.60 -9.48
CA ALA A 49 -17.85 -7.72 -8.36
C ALA A 49 -16.95 -8.14 -7.17
N ALA A 50 -15.74 -7.60 -7.14
CA ALA A 50 -14.81 -7.78 -6.04
C ALA A 50 -14.76 -6.51 -5.18
N PRO A 51 -14.56 -6.63 -3.84
CA PRO A 51 -14.29 -5.48 -3.00
C PRO A 51 -13.12 -4.65 -3.54
N HIS A 52 -13.38 -3.36 -3.72
CA HIS A 52 -12.44 -2.33 -4.18
C HIS A 52 -12.68 -1.03 -3.40
N GLY A 53 -12.10 0.10 -3.86
CA GLY A 53 -12.25 1.38 -3.17
C GLY A 53 -11.20 1.53 -2.07
N THR A 54 -10.37 2.56 -2.20
CA THR A 54 -9.18 2.75 -1.36
C THR A 54 -8.65 4.14 -1.57
N THR A 55 -8.14 4.76 -0.51
CA THR A 55 -7.21 5.88 -0.61
C THR A 55 -5.99 5.59 0.25
N ILE A 56 -4.83 5.64 -0.38
CA ILE A 56 -3.53 5.54 0.27
C ILE A 56 -2.75 6.80 -0.05
N VAL A 57 -2.08 7.34 0.97
CA VAL A 57 -1.18 8.47 0.88
C VAL A 57 0.21 8.07 1.34
N ALA A 58 1.24 8.69 0.77
CA ALA A 58 2.60 8.65 1.27
C ALA A 58 3.17 10.06 1.33
N VAL A 59 3.96 10.34 2.37
CA VAL A 59 4.47 11.68 2.71
C VAL A 59 5.92 11.57 3.13
N VAL A 60 6.83 12.24 2.43
CA VAL A 60 8.24 12.32 2.84
C VAL A 60 8.36 13.24 4.06
N CYS A 61 9.13 12.81 5.05
CA CYS A 61 9.41 13.56 6.28
C CYS A 61 10.91 13.55 6.59
N ALA A 62 11.30 14.32 7.60
CA ALA A 62 12.67 14.35 8.08
C ALA A 62 13.09 12.95 8.55
N GLY A 63 14.08 12.37 7.87
CA GLY A 63 14.63 11.05 8.21
C GLY A 63 13.78 9.85 7.77
N GLY A 64 12.80 10.03 6.87
CA GLY A 64 11.99 8.92 6.39
C GLY A 64 10.76 9.31 5.59
N LEU A 65 9.74 8.47 5.68
CA LEU A 65 8.41 8.73 5.11
C LEU A 65 7.32 8.16 6.02
N VAL A 66 6.10 8.65 5.81
CA VAL A 66 4.87 8.09 6.37
C VAL A 66 4.03 7.54 5.22
N MET A 67 3.41 6.38 5.40
CA MET A 67 2.39 5.84 4.51
C MET A 67 1.12 5.57 5.30
N ALA A 68 -0.02 6.00 4.78
CA ALA A 68 -1.31 5.81 5.42
C ALA A 68 -2.37 5.31 4.44
N GLY A 69 -3.27 4.45 4.89
CA GLY A 69 -4.36 3.91 4.09
C GLY A 69 -5.66 3.84 4.86
N ASP A 70 -6.75 4.21 4.20
CA ASP A 70 -8.10 4.10 4.74
C ASP A 70 -8.54 2.63 4.92
N ARG A 71 -9.62 2.40 5.66
CA ARG A 71 -10.07 1.04 6.03
C ARG A 71 -11.29 0.52 5.28
N ARG A 72 -11.94 1.36 4.45
CA ARG A 72 -13.21 1.01 3.79
C ARG A 72 -12.96 0.22 2.52
N ALA A 73 -13.76 -0.81 2.26
CA ALA A 73 -13.86 -1.42 0.95
C ALA A 73 -15.32 -1.49 0.53
N THR A 74 -15.57 -1.22 -0.74
CA THR A 74 -16.90 -1.16 -1.33
C THR A 74 -17.07 -2.20 -2.45
N MET A 75 -18.31 -2.62 -2.67
CA MET A 75 -18.75 -3.38 -3.84
C MET A 75 -19.90 -2.59 -4.46
N GLY A 76 -19.61 -1.85 -5.53
CA GLY A 76 -20.52 -0.80 -6.01
C GLY A 76 -20.73 0.25 -4.91
N SER A 77 -21.98 0.53 -4.57
CA SER A 77 -22.36 1.48 -3.51
C SER A 77 -22.39 0.88 -2.10
N MET A 78 -22.27 -0.45 -1.96
CA MET A 78 -22.33 -1.12 -0.66
C MET A 78 -20.96 -1.14 0.01
N ILE A 79 -20.90 -0.86 1.31
CA ILE A 79 -19.70 -1.06 2.13
C ILE A 79 -19.55 -2.57 2.39
N ALA A 80 -18.59 -3.19 1.73
CA ALA A 80 -18.25 -4.60 1.87
C ALA A 80 -17.45 -4.86 3.17
N SER A 81 -16.57 -3.92 3.55
CA SER A 81 -15.82 -3.99 4.79
C SER A 81 -15.42 -2.60 5.28
N ARG A 82 -15.20 -2.49 6.60
CA ARG A 82 -14.72 -1.27 7.27
C ARG A 82 -13.34 -1.44 7.90
N GLU A 83 -12.76 -2.63 7.83
CA GLU A 83 -11.56 -2.99 8.61
C GLU A 83 -10.41 -3.47 7.73
N ILE A 84 -10.48 -3.27 6.41
CA ILE A 84 -9.43 -3.74 5.51
C ILE A 84 -8.14 -2.97 5.79
N GLU A 85 -7.04 -3.70 5.97
CA GLU A 85 -5.70 -3.13 6.00
C GLU A 85 -5.15 -3.08 4.57
N LYS A 86 -4.51 -1.97 4.22
CA LYS A 86 -4.06 -1.70 2.85
C LYS A 86 -2.63 -1.23 2.74
N VAL A 87 -2.02 -0.95 3.90
CA VAL A 87 -0.62 -0.59 4.06
C VAL A 87 0.04 -1.72 4.82
N PHE A 88 1.09 -2.28 4.24
CA PHE A 88 1.81 -3.43 4.76
C PHE A 88 3.31 -3.11 4.78
N PRO A 89 4.10 -3.74 5.66
CA PRO A 89 5.54 -3.79 5.47
C PRO A 89 5.84 -4.52 4.16
N ALA A 90 6.73 -3.99 3.34
CA ALA A 90 7.30 -4.74 2.23
C ALA A 90 8.53 -5.54 2.70
N ASP A 91 9.35 -4.91 3.53
CA ASP A 91 10.41 -5.51 4.35
C ASP A 91 10.72 -4.59 5.55
N ASP A 92 11.83 -4.82 6.25
CA ASP A 92 12.24 -4.06 7.43
C ASP A 92 12.35 -2.55 7.21
N TYR A 93 12.65 -2.10 5.98
CA TYR A 93 12.92 -0.68 5.67
C TYR A 93 12.01 -0.14 4.56
N SER A 94 10.88 -0.81 4.30
CA SER A 94 9.95 -0.35 3.27
C SER A 94 8.49 -0.73 3.56
N ALA A 95 7.58 0.08 3.05
CA ALA A 95 6.14 -0.10 3.10
C ALA A 95 5.56 -0.19 1.69
N ILE A 96 4.49 -0.96 1.56
CA ILE A 96 3.68 -1.04 0.36
C ILE A 96 2.22 -0.82 0.70
N GLY A 97 1.62 0.14 0.02
CA GLY A 97 0.19 0.39 0.03
C GLY A 97 -0.42 -0.12 -1.26
N ILE A 98 -1.56 -0.79 -1.22
CA ILE A 98 -2.21 -1.28 -2.45
C ILE A 98 -3.67 -0.84 -2.58
N ALA A 99 -3.99 -0.26 -3.73
CA ALA A 99 -5.35 0.05 -4.16
C ALA A 99 -5.79 -0.85 -5.34
N GLY A 100 -7.09 -1.15 -5.42
CA GLY A 100 -7.67 -1.96 -6.50
C GLY A 100 -8.42 -3.18 -5.97
N THR A 101 -8.39 -4.28 -6.73
CA THR A 101 -9.06 -5.53 -6.35
C THR A 101 -8.41 -6.15 -5.11
N ALA A 102 -9.13 -6.18 -3.97
CA ALA A 102 -8.57 -6.50 -2.67
C ALA A 102 -7.89 -7.89 -2.59
N GLY A 103 -8.49 -8.93 -3.19
CA GLY A 103 -7.91 -10.28 -3.16
C GLY A 103 -6.57 -10.38 -3.89
N LEU A 104 -6.50 -9.80 -5.10
CA LEU A 104 -5.28 -9.75 -5.90
C LEU A 104 -4.22 -8.83 -5.29
N ALA A 105 -4.64 -7.75 -4.64
CA ALA A 105 -3.77 -6.86 -3.90
C ALA A 105 -3.01 -7.62 -2.80
N VAL A 106 -3.72 -8.36 -1.95
CA VAL A 106 -3.08 -9.13 -0.86
C VAL A 106 -2.13 -10.19 -1.42
N GLU A 107 -2.49 -10.87 -2.51
CA GLU A 107 -1.63 -11.85 -3.14
C GLU A 107 -0.34 -11.22 -3.70
N LEU A 108 -0.45 -10.05 -4.34
CA LEU A 108 0.70 -9.29 -4.84
C LEU A 108 1.63 -8.86 -3.71
N VAL A 109 1.10 -8.34 -2.58
CA VAL A 109 1.92 -7.99 -1.40
C VAL A 109 2.71 -9.20 -0.92
N ARG A 110 2.05 -10.34 -0.74
CA ARG A 110 2.68 -11.56 -0.22
C ARG A 110 3.76 -12.08 -1.16
N LEU A 111 3.50 -12.08 -2.47
CA LEU A 111 4.49 -12.47 -3.46
C LEU A 111 5.69 -11.52 -3.46
N PHE A 112 5.46 -10.21 -3.29
CA PHE A 112 6.52 -9.23 -3.19
C PHE A 112 7.37 -9.40 -1.93
N GLN A 113 6.75 -9.59 -0.77
CA GLN A 113 7.47 -9.89 0.48
C GLN A 113 8.35 -11.14 0.35
N LEU A 114 7.80 -12.22 -0.22
CA LEU A 114 8.55 -13.46 -0.46
C LEU A 114 9.70 -13.27 -1.45
N GLU A 115 9.53 -12.47 -2.50
CA GLU A 115 10.60 -12.13 -3.44
C GLU A 115 11.77 -11.43 -2.73
N LEU A 116 11.46 -10.44 -1.88
CA LEU A 116 12.48 -9.68 -1.15
C LEU A 116 13.22 -10.57 -0.14
N GLU A 117 12.48 -11.33 0.65
CA GLU A 117 13.04 -12.25 1.65
C GLU A 117 13.83 -13.39 1.00
N HIS A 118 13.37 -13.89 -0.16
CA HIS A 118 14.09 -14.89 -0.92
C HIS A 118 15.43 -14.36 -1.42
N TYR A 119 15.44 -13.17 -2.04
CA TYR A 119 16.68 -12.55 -2.48
C TYR A 119 17.67 -12.37 -1.33
N GLU A 120 17.22 -11.84 -0.20
CA GLU A 120 18.06 -11.63 0.98
C GLU A 120 18.69 -12.93 1.49
N LYS A 121 17.92 -14.02 1.53
CA LYS A 121 18.42 -15.34 1.97
C LYS A 121 19.42 -15.96 1.00
N ILE A 122 19.29 -15.68 -0.30
CA ILE A 122 20.17 -16.24 -1.33
C ILE A 122 21.47 -15.42 -1.45
N GLU A 123 21.36 -14.11 -1.49
CA GLU A 123 22.50 -13.21 -1.72
C GLU A 123 23.17 -12.76 -0.41
N GLY A 124 22.56 -13.02 0.75
CA GLY A 124 23.06 -12.61 2.06
C GLY A 124 23.05 -11.09 2.27
N SER A 125 22.32 -10.35 1.44
CA SER A 125 22.24 -8.88 1.50
C SER A 125 20.88 -8.39 1.02
N LEU A 126 20.46 -7.23 1.53
CA LEU A 126 19.22 -6.58 1.13
C LEU A 126 19.34 -6.03 -0.29
N LEU A 127 18.25 -6.11 -1.06
CA LEU A 127 18.14 -5.33 -2.30
C LEU A 127 18.26 -3.83 -1.99
N SER A 128 18.87 -3.07 -2.91
CA SER A 128 18.77 -1.61 -2.88
C SER A 128 17.30 -1.19 -3.04
N LEU A 129 16.94 -0.01 -2.54
CA LEU A 129 15.56 0.47 -2.64
C LEU A 129 15.08 0.57 -4.10
N ASP A 130 15.96 0.99 -5.01
CA ASP A 130 15.70 0.97 -6.46
C ASP A 130 15.52 -0.46 -7.00
N GLY A 131 16.30 -1.43 -6.50
CA GLY A 131 16.15 -2.84 -6.83
C GLY A 131 14.78 -3.38 -6.42
N LYS A 132 14.34 -3.11 -5.19
CA LYS A 132 13.00 -3.46 -4.68
C LYS A 132 11.90 -2.86 -5.57
N ALA A 133 12.01 -1.58 -5.88
CA ALA A 133 11.04 -0.87 -6.71
C ALA A 133 10.99 -1.43 -8.15
N ASN A 134 12.13 -1.82 -8.72
CA ASN A 134 12.19 -2.46 -10.04
C ASN A 134 11.59 -3.88 -10.02
N ARG A 135 11.81 -4.67 -8.96
CA ARG A 135 11.17 -5.99 -8.80
C ARG A 135 9.64 -5.88 -8.76
N LEU A 136 9.14 -4.90 -8.00
CA LEU A 136 7.70 -4.62 -7.95
C LEU A 136 7.14 -4.22 -9.33
N ALA A 137 7.85 -3.36 -10.09
CA ALA A 137 7.45 -2.98 -11.44
C ALA A 137 7.27 -4.20 -12.38
N THR A 138 8.18 -5.18 -12.30
CA THR A 138 8.09 -6.42 -13.07
C THR A 138 6.86 -7.25 -12.69
N MET A 139 6.55 -7.37 -11.39
CA MET A 139 5.34 -8.08 -10.93
C MET A 139 4.06 -7.41 -11.42
N ILE A 140 3.99 -6.07 -11.36
CA ILE A 140 2.83 -5.32 -11.86
C ILE A 140 2.64 -5.56 -13.35
N ARG A 141 3.72 -5.50 -14.14
CA ARG A 141 3.70 -5.78 -15.58
C ARG A 141 3.17 -7.19 -15.88
N GLY A 142 3.54 -8.16 -15.06
CA GLY A 142 3.03 -9.54 -15.14
C GLY A 142 1.51 -9.65 -14.92
N ASN A 143 0.89 -8.67 -14.25
CA ASN A 143 -0.54 -8.62 -13.98
C ASN A 143 -1.33 -7.77 -15.00
N LEU A 144 -0.70 -7.26 -16.06
CA LEU A 144 -1.36 -6.40 -17.05
C LEU A 144 -2.62 -7.06 -17.66
N GLY A 145 -2.59 -8.37 -17.91
CA GLY A 145 -3.75 -9.12 -18.43
C GLY A 145 -4.97 -9.03 -17.51
N LEU A 146 -4.77 -9.18 -16.20
CA LEU A 146 -5.83 -9.03 -15.19
C LEU A 146 -6.31 -7.57 -15.09
N ALA A 147 -5.38 -6.61 -15.15
CA ALA A 147 -5.72 -5.19 -15.12
C ALA A 147 -6.64 -4.79 -16.30
N LEU A 148 -6.34 -5.27 -17.51
CA LEU A 148 -7.17 -5.05 -18.71
C LEU A 148 -8.57 -5.70 -18.61
N GLN A 149 -8.74 -6.69 -17.73
CA GLN A 149 -10.02 -7.32 -17.43
C GLN A 149 -10.77 -6.64 -16.27
N GLY A 150 -10.31 -5.47 -15.81
CA GLY A 150 -10.92 -4.71 -14.71
C GLY A 150 -10.47 -5.15 -13.32
N LEU A 151 -9.52 -6.09 -13.22
CA LEU A 151 -8.97 -6.60 -11.97
C LEU A 151 -7.63 -5.92 -11.63
N ALA A 152 -7.57 -4.61 -11.83
CA ALA A 152 -6.35 -3.83 -11.67
C ALA A 152 -5.95 -3.70 -10.19
N VAL A 153 -4.63 -3.69 -9.98
CA VAL A 153 -4.00 -3.46 -8.70
C VAL A 153 -2.90 -2.43 -8.92
N VAL A 154 -2.98 -1.30 -8.22
CA VAL A 154 -2.02 -0.20 -8.33
C VAL A 154 -1.39 0.04 -6.96
N PRO A 155 -0.10 -0.30 -6.77
CA PRO A 155 0.58 -0.07 -5.52
C PRO A 155 1.16 1.34 -5.41
N LEU A 156 1.38 1.76 -4.18
CA LEU A 156 2.25 2.85 -3.78
C LEU A 156 3.35 2.24 -2.90
N PHE A 157 4.60 2.38 -3.31
CA PHE A 157 5.73 1.82 -2.58
C PHE A 157 6.56 2.95 -1.98
N GLY A 158 7.14 2.74 -0.81
CA GLY A 158 8.10 3.67 -0.26
C GLY A 158 9.03 2.96 0.70
N GLY A 159 10.26 3.46 0.83
CA GLY A 159 11.17 2.96 1.85
C GLY A 159 12.19 3.99 2.29
N PHE A 160 12.92 3.63 3.34
CA PHE A 160 14.10 4.36 3.77
C PHE A 160 15.29 3.87 2.97
N ASP A 161 15.89 4.76 2.17
CA ASP A 161 17.10 4.49 1.41
C ASP A 161 18.29 4.51 2.37
N LEU A 162 18.82 3.33 2.69
CA LEU A 162 19.91 3.15 3.66
C LEU A 162 21.21 3.84 3.22
N ASP A 163 21.46 3.91 1.91
CA ASP A 163 22.67 4.53 1.35
C ASP A 163 22.58 6.05 1.39
N ARG A 164 21.40 6.60 1.07
CA ARG A 164 21.18 8.06 1.03
C ARG A 164 20.72 8.66 2.36
N GLY A 165 20.20 7.84 3.27
CA GLY A 165 19.65 8.26 4.56
C GLY A 165 18.33 9.04 4.45
N VAL A 166 17.53 8.80 3.41
CA VAL A 166 16.27 9.55 3.14
C VAL A 166 15.11 8.61 2.81
N GLY A 167 13.88 9.03 3.12
CA GLY A 167 12.67 8.35 2.63
C GLY A 167 12.43 8.66 1.14
N ARG A 168 12.01 7.64 0.38
CA ARG A 168 11.68 7.77 -1.05
C ARG A 168 10.36 7.09 -1.35
N ILE A 169 9.59 7.66 -2.28
CA ILE A 169 8.27 7.16 -2.68
C ILE A 169 8.32 6.80 -4.16
N PHE A 170 7.67 5.70 -4.53
CA PHE A 170 7.54 5.23 -5.90
C PHE A 170 6.07 4.94 -6.22
N SER A 171 5.56 5.59 -7.27
CA SER A 171 4.25 5.34 -7.84
C SER A 171 4.37 4.44 -9.07
N TYR A 172 3.27 3.76 -9.41
CA TYR A 172 3.23 2.85 -10.55
C TYR A 172 1.95 3.01 -11.37
N ASP A 173 2.04 2.65 -12.64
CA ASP A 173 0.89 2.43 -13.51
C ASP A 173 0.67 0.93 -13.79
N VAL A 174 -0.48 0.59 -14.37
CA VAL A 174 -0.86 -0.80 -14.67
C VAL A 174 0.05 -1.49 -15.69
N THR A 175 0.88 -0.75 -16.41
CA THR A 175 1.85 -1.29 -17.36
C THR A 175 3.20 -1.65 -16.71
N GLY A 176 3.33 -1.37 -15.40
CA GLY A 176 4.59 -1.51 -14.67
C GLY A 176 5.55 -0.34 -14.91
N GLY A 177 5.05 0.82 -15.34
CA GLY A 177 5.81 2.06 -15.28
C GLY A 177 6.10 2.43 -13.82
N ARG A 178 7.35 2.80 -13.52
CA ARG A 178 7.81 3.19 -12.18
C ARG A 178 8.21 4.66 -12.20
N TYR A 179 7.68 5.44 -11.27
CA TYR A 179 7.97 6.87 -11.15
C TYR A 179 8.37 7.19 -9.71
N GLU A 180 9.44 7.96 -9.52
CA GLU A 180 9.85 8.43 -8.20
C GLU A 180 9.11 9.73 -7.87
N GLU A 181 8.55 9.79 -6.67
CA GLU A 181 7.77 10.91 -6.14
C GLU A 181 8.56 11.55 -4.98
N HIS A 182 8.76 12.87 -5.03
CA HIS A 182 9.74 13.51 -4.15
C HIS A 182 9.20 14.03 -2.81
N GLU A 183 7.92 14.42 -2.76
CA GLU A 183 7.36 15.12 -1.59
C GLU A 183 6.25 14.29 -0.95
N HIS A 184 5.26 13.93 -1.75
CA HIS A 184 4.10 13.17 -1.32
C HIS A 184 3.41 12.58 -2.54
N HIS A 185 2.61 11.53 -2.35
CA HIS A 185 1.79 10.97 -3.41
C HIS A 185 0.55 10.28 -2.84
N ALA A 186 -0.46 10.04 -3.68
CA ALA A 186 -1.63 9.26 -3.29
C ALA A 186 -2.15 8.41 -4.45
N VAL A 187 -2.70 7.25 -4.13
CA VAL A 187 -3.32 6.30 -5.08
C VAL A 187 -4.70 5.87 -4.58
N GLY A 188 -5.53 5.40 -5.52
CA GLY A 188 -6.89 4.95 -5.26
C GLY A 188 -7.98 6.00 -5.53
N SER A 189 -9.23 5.72 -5.13
CA SER A 189 -10.42 6.49 -5.50
C SER A 189 -10.41 7.93 -4.99
N GLY A 190 -10.00 8.15 -3.74
CA GLY A 190 -9.89 9.49 -3.14
C GLY A 190 -8.54 10.16 -3.37
N SER A 191 -7.67 9.59 -4.21
CA SER A 191 -6.31 10.12 -4.44
C SER A 191 -6.27 11.56 -4.94
N VAL A 192 -7.25 11.98 -5.73
CA VAL A 192 -7.31 13.36 -6.26
C VAL A 192 -7.53 14.36 -5.11
N PHE A 193 -8.46 14.06 -4.20
CA PHE A 193 -8.75 14.88 -3.02
C PHE A 193 -7.57 14.87 -2.05
N ALA A 194 -7.02 13.69 -1.75
CA ALA A 194 -5.84 13.55 -0.90
C ALA A 194 -4.63 14.34 -1.45
N ARG A 195 -4.35 14.27 -2.75
CA ARG A 195 -3.27 15.08 -3.38
C ARG A 195 -3.54 16.57 -3.29
N GLY A 196 -4.80 16.98 -3.44
CA GLY A 196 -5.21 18.38 -3.27
C GLY A 196 -4.92 18.90 -1.86
N SER A 197 -5.22 18.09 -0.85
CA SER A 197 -4.94 18.37 0.56
C SER A 197 -3.43 18.38 0.86
N LEU A 198 -2.72 17.32 0.47
CA LEU A 198 -1.26 17.19 0.67
C LEU A 198 -0.48 18.36 0.08
N LYS A 199 -0.90 18.86 -1.10
CA LYS A 199 -0.31 20.04 -1.75
C LYS A 199 -0.32 21.31 -0.86
N LYS A 200 -1.23 21.38 0.12
CA LYS A 200 -1.36 22.51 1.05
C LYS A 200 -0.75 22.21 2.42
N LEU A 201 -0.90 20.99 2.90
CA LEU A 201 -0.48 20.58 4.24
C LEU A 201 1.00 20.21 4.33
N TRP A 202 1.56 19.66 3.25
CA TRP A 202 2.95 19.25 3.25
C TRP A 202 3.90 20.44 3.23
N ARG A 203 4.98 20.32 4.00
CA ARG A 203 6.13 21.22 3.95
C ARG A 203 7.42 20.44 4.09
N ARG A 204 8.50 20.96 3.51
CA ARG A 204 9.82 20.35 3.66
C ARG A 204 10.25 20.36 5.14
N GLY A 205 10.78 19.24 5.60
CA GLY A 205 11.30 19.10 6.96
C GLY A 205 10.24 18.85 8.05
N LEU A 206 9.05 18.36 7.68
CA LEU A 206 8.10 17.81 8.65
C LEU A 206 8.77 16.74 9.51
N THR A 207 8.52 16.73 10.81
CA THR A 207 8.88 15.58 11.65
C THR A 207 8.01 14.35 11.29
N PRO A 208 8.40 13.13 11.68
CA PRO A 208 7.54 11.96 11.50
C PRO A 208 6.13 12.14 12.08
N ASP A 209 5.99 12.72 13.27
CA ASP A 209 4.69 12.94 13.91
C ASP A 209 3.86 13.98 13.17
N GLU A 210 4.48 15.07 12.70
CA GLU A 210 3.79 16.07 11.87
C GLU A 210 3.35 15.44 10.53
N ALA A 211 4.16 14.56 9.95
CA ALA A 211 3.81 13.85 8.72
C ALA A 211 2.68 12.82 8.94
N VAL A 212 2.62 12.15 10.10
CA VAL A 212 1.48 11.30 10.49
C VAL A 212 0.19 12.12 10.53
N ARG A 213 0.24 13.30 11.16
CA ARG A 213 -0.89 14.21 11.19
C ARG A 213 -1.32 14.67 9.79
N VAL A 214 -0.36 15.10 8.96
CA VAL A 214 -0.63 15.51 7.56
C VAL A 214 -1.25 14.37 6.74
N ALA A 215 -0.74 13.13 6.90
CA ALA A 215 -1.28 11.97 6.20
C ALA A 215 -2.72 11.65 6.65
N LEU A 216 -3.01 11.75 7.95
CA LEU A 216 -4.37 11.57 8.48
C LEU A 216 -5.32 12.66 7.97
N GLU A 217 -4.93 13.93 8.05
CA GLU A 217 -5.75 15.04 7.56
C GLU A 217 -6.09 14.89 6.06
N ALA A 218 -5.11 14.47 5.25
CA ALA A 218 -5.33 14.21 3.83
C ALA A 218 -6.30 13.05 3.57
N LEU A 219 -6.30 12.01 4.40
CA LEU A 219 -7.28 10.93 4.33
C LEU A 219 -8.68 11.36 4.79
N VAL A 220 -8.76 12.25 5.79
CA VAL A 220 -10.04 12.84 6.21
C VAL A 220 -10.63 13.68 5.09
N ASP A 221 -9.82 14.54 4.44
CA ASP A 221 -10.28 15.33 3.28
C ASP A 221 -10.73 14.43 2.13
N ALA A 222 -10.00 13.35 1.87
CA ALA A 222 -10.43 12.37 0.87
C ALA A 222 -11.75 11.69 1.25
N ALA A 223 -11.97 11.37 2.53
CA ALA A 223 -13.21 10.77 3.00
C ALA A 223 -14.41 11.73 2.97
N ASP A 224 -14.17 13.04 3.07
CA ASP A 224 -15.21 14.06 2.99
C ASP A 224 -15.81 14.14 1.57
N ASP A 225 -15.00 13.91 0.53
CA ASP A 225 -15.42 14.04 -0.88
C ASP A 225 -15.52 12.71 -1.66
N ASP A 226 -14.94 11.60 -1.18
CA ASP A 226 -15.03 10.27 -1.79
C ASP A 226 -15.76 9.25 -0.90
N SER A 227 -16.95 8.84 -1.33
CA SER A 227 -17.76 7.82 -0.64
C SER A 227 -17.08 6.45 -0.48
N ALA A 228 -16.14 6.11 -1.38
CA ALA A 228 -15.39 4.86 -1.30
C ALA A 228 -14.22 4.92 -0.30
N THR A 229 -13.86 6.11 0.19
CA THR A 229 -12.84 6.31 1.22
C THR A 229 -13.47 6.32 2.62
N GLY A 230 -12.89 5.54 3.53
CA GLY A 230 -13.30 5.50 4.93
C GLY A 230 -12.51 6.47 5.79
N GLY A 231 -13.13 7.56 6.22
CA GLY A 231 -12.59 8.39 7.29
C GLY A 231 -12.53 7.65 8.64
N PRO A 232 -11.85 8.23 9.65
CA PRO A 232 -11.83 7.68 11.00
C PRO A 232 -13.24 7.44 11.57
N ASP A 233 -13.51 6.23 12.07
CA ASP A 233 -14.77 5.89 12.73
C ASP A 233 -14.57 5.92 14.25
N THR A 234 -14.86 7.07 14.87
CA THR A 234 -14.69 7.27 16.31
C THR A 234 -15.69 6.47 17.16
N THR A 235 -16.81 6.06 16.58
CA THR A 235 -17.82 5.25 17.30
C THR A 235 -17.36 3.81 17.43
N ARG A 236 -16.79 3.26 16.36
CA ARG A 236 -16.28 1.88 16.32
C ARG A 236 -14.80 1.78 16.67
N ARG A 237 -14.13 2.92 16.85
CA ARG A 237 -12.69 3.04 17.07
C ARG A 237 -11.89 2.36 15.95
N ILE A 238 -12.27 2.66 14.70
CA ILE A 238 -11.56 2.18 13.51
C ILE A 238 -10.77 3.34 12.92
N TRP A 239 -9.45 3.18 12.90
CA TRP A 239 -8.51 4.17 12.42
C TRP A 239 -7.85 3.74 11.09
N PRO A 240 -7.44 4.68 10.24
CA PRO A 240 -6.55 4.39 9.11
C PRO A 240 -5.31 3.63 9.57
N VAL A 241 -4.79 2.73 8.74
CA VAL A 241 -3.47 2.15 9.01
C VAL A 241 -2.44 3.20 8.65
N VAL A 242 -1.60 3.60 9.61
CA VAL A 242 -0.49 4.53 9.39
C VAL A 242 0.81 3.87 9.80
N ALA A 243 1.84 3.98 8.95
CA ALA A 243 3.17 3.48 9.22
C ALA A 243 4.21 4.56 8.94
N THR A 244 5.22 4.63 9.80
CA THR A 244 6.44 5.37 9.57
C THR A 244 7.51 4.42 9.06
N VAL A 245 8.34 4.87 8.12
CA VAL A 245 9.51 4.12 7.67
C VAL A 245 10.71 5.05 7.76
N THR A 246 11.61 4.74 8.69
CA THR A 246 12.79 5.56 9.00
C THR A 246 14.04 4.67 9.06
N ARG A 247 15.17 5.21 9.51
CA ARG A 247 16.36 4.40 9.82
C ARG A 247 16.11 3.31 10.86
N SER A 248 15.08 3.46 11.70
CA SER A 248 14.69 2.42 12.67
C SER A 248 13.84 1.31 12.04
N GLY A 249 13.54 1.41 10.75
CA GLY A 249 12.71 0.47 10.01
C GLY A 249 11.24 0.90 9.91
N TYR A 250 10.41 -0.04 9.47
CA TYR A 250 8.95 0.06 9.41
C TYR A 250 8.37 -0.01 10.83
N LEU A 251 7.54 0.97 11.19
CA LEU A 251 6.80 0.98 12.44
C LEU A 251 5.34 1.41 12.17
N ARG A 252 4.40 0.54 12.51
CA ARG A 252 2.97 0.89 12.56
C ARG A 252 2.72 1.83 13.73
N VAL A 253 2.07 2.96 13.46
CA VAL A 253 1.66 3.90 14.51
C VAL A 253 0.55 3.26 15.35
N PRO A 254 0.65 3.24 16.68
CA PRO A 254 -0.38 2.67 17.54
C PRO A 254 -1.72 3.40 17.44
N ASP A 255 -2.81 2.65 17.56
CA ASP A 255 -4.17 3.16 17.47
C ASP A 255 -4.45 4.25 18.54
N GLU A 256 -3.84 4.16 19.72
CA GLU A 256 -3.97 5.17 20.78
C GLU A 256 -3.37 6.53 20.37
N THR A 257 -2.25 6.51 19.65
CA THR A 257 -1.64 7.71 19.10
C THR A 257 -2.49 8.29 17.97
N LEU A 258 -3.03 7.43 17.11
CA LEU A 258 -3.92 7.85 16.01
C LEU A 258 -5.21 8.47 16.54
N GLU A 259 -5.80 7.91 17.60
CA GLU A 259 -6.99 8.44 18.27
C GLU A 259 -6.77 9.89 18.73
N GLN A 260 -5.66 10.16 19.41
CA GLN A 260 -5.31 11.53 19.87
C GLN A 260 -5.14 12.52 18.72
N VAL A 261 -4.49 12.09 17.64
CA VAL A 261 -4.30 12.94 16.45
C VAL A 261 -5.65 13.20 15.77
N VAL A 262 -6.49 12.19 15.61
CA VAL A 262 -7.83 12.35 15.00
C VAL A 262 -8.71 13.27 15.84
N GLU A 263 -8.73 13.11 17.16
CA GLU A 263 -9.49 14.00 18.06
C GLU A 263 -9.06 15.46 17.88
N THR A 264 -7.75 15.70 17.79
CA THR A 264 -7.19 17.04 17.55
C THR A 264 -7.65 17.61 16.21
N VAL A 265 -7.51 16.84 15.12
CA VAL A 265 -7.94 17.24 13.77
C VAL A 265 -9.44 17.56 13.72
N VAL A 266 -10.27 16.72 14.32
CA VAL A 266 -11.73 16.91 14.35
C VAL A 266 -12.11 18.14 15.17
N ALA A 267 -11.46 18.36 16.32
CA ALA A 267 -11.71 19.53 17.16
C ALA A 267 -11.37 20.84 16.42
N GLU A 268 -10.22 20.88 15.75
CA GLU A 268 -9.79 22.04 14.97
C GLU A 268 -10.74 22.35 13.79
N ARG A 269 -11.17 21.33 13.03
CA ARG A 269 -12.17 21.51 11.96
C ARG A 269 -13.48 22.05 12.49
N ARG A 270 -13.97 21.53 13.62
CA ARG A 270 -15.19 22.03 14.27
C ARG A 270 -15.05 23.49 14.68
N ALA A 271 -13.90 23.90 15.21
CA ALA A 271 -13.66 25.28 15.59
C ALA A 271 -13.67 26.22 14.38
N GLN A 272 -13.04 25.82 13.27
CA GLN A 272 -13.00 26.59 12.02
C GLN A 272 -14.39 26.78 11.40
N HIS A 273 -15.21 25.73 11.34
CA HIS A 273 -16.56 25.81 10.77
C HIS A 273 -17.60 26.38 11.75
N GLY A 274 -17.38 26.26 13.06
CA GLY A 274 -18.25 26.82 14.09
C GLY A 274 -18.25 28.35 14.11
N HIS A 275 -17.12 28.99 13.80
CA HIS A 275 -17.02 30.45 13.72
C HIS A 275 -17.74 31.03 12.49
N ALA A 276 -17.87 30.26 11.40
CA ALA A 276 -18.51 30.73 10.17
C ALA A 276 -20.04 30.87 10.27
N ARG A 277 -20.71 30.09 11.13
CA ARG A 277 -22.18 30.12 11.29
C ARG A 277 -22.69 31.14 12.31
N GLY A 278 -21.81 31.80 13.06
CA GLY A 278 -22.19 32.81 14.07
C GLY A 278 -22.54 34.19 13.50
N GLY A 279 -22.33 34.42 12.20
CA GLY A 279 -22.51 35.74 11.55
C GLY A 279 -23.80 35.91 10.72
N GLU A 280 -24.57 34.85 10.46
CA GLU A 280 -25.78 34.90 9.60
C GLU A 280 -27.11 34.94 10.37
N HIS A 281 -27.08 35.09 11.70
CA HIS A 281 -28.27 35.14 12.54
C HIS A 281 -28.37 36.39 13.44
N ALA A 282 -27.72 37.49 13.05
CA ALA A 282 -27.86 38.80 13.70
C ALA A 282 -28.57 39.80 12.78
#